data_AF-A0A8J9ZU89-F1
#
_entry.id   AF-A0A8J9ZU89-F1
#
_cell.length_a   1.000
_cell.length_b   1.000
_cell.length_c   1.000
_cell.angle_alpha   90.00
_cell.angle_beta   90.00
_cell.angle_gamma   90.00
#
_symmetry.space_group_name_H-M   'P 1'
#
loop_
_entity.id
_entity.type
_entity.pdbx_description
1 polymer ?
#
loop_
_entity_poly.entity_id
_entity_poly.type
_entity_poly.pdbx_seq_one_letter_code
_entity_poly.pdbx_strand_id
1 'polypeptide(L)'
;MLNSPTDVANCVTSTHGQGRCPPPNLDINCDPEGQPLEQYPMLKKLGCWGDRRRDRAIPSLERTDPRLDGKYRPPFPKYRSRINPVEKCYKVAKDRGYKVFAVQDKGQCLSFSYFSSTTYKITCVVLWEGQRTTMDVFTVTVATVITVLSAVVIVVYLCQRTAQSPSWPKSKQPLAYLRKVTPKKIRLQLPLNSLDDFIPVGEATEVHDVVRLFARRGNEFSVYSIDWEQEVAVLVRPVDGVDLKEHPFFLDAQRENAAEVLCVPLERLHDMASAVTDKVAHVREVFIFHTARCGTTLVTRLVEATSVAQAMSEPEVFSVISMALYRLKQSSQHGQTTPHHDCPVVLSNEESTIALLKNVVTLMNYNLVTSDPRHRDVIVYKIKPDNILLGDLMARAFPSAKTVFMYRDGLEISESFARVLLRQRYVLYLVFWLMVRLGLVKLIFPFPDFLRCFGDDLKFSAVRLRGNDLFYIFTRWVGVMQCAADLQKKQPGYFFHAVIYYSALVNNKEETFRLLMEKLGLKWSSYGPGEDTDKIEKALTEDSQAGTSMCAKGTKPGEKWVPDVSSRWMGQWEQEYFGEVCRHNGNEIPGPDFLLPGTIV
;
A
#
# COMPACT_ATOMS: atom_id res chain seq x y z
N MET A 1 24.53 -19.54 64.19
CA MET A 1 23.42 -18.74 63.64
C MET A 1 23.03 -19.38 62.32
N LEU A 2 21.78 -19.77 62.17
CA LEU A 2 21.31 -20.60 61.05
C LEU A 2 21.44 -19.88 59.70
N ASN A 3 22.14 -20.56 58.79
CA ASN A 3 22.24 -20.34 57.34
C ASN A 3 21.12 -21.13 56.61
N SER A 4 20.90 -20.82 55.32
CA SER A 4 20.02 -21.55 54.37
C SER A 4 20.52 -23.00 54.06
N PRO A 5 19.94 -23.85 53.16
CA PRO A 5 18.76 -23.83 52.25
C PRO A 5 17.93 -25.17 52.26
N THR A 6 17.00 -25.45 51.29
CA THR A 6 16.69 -26.75 50.55
C THR A 6 15.21 -27.10 50.22
N ASP A 7 15.00 -27.54 48.96
CA ASP A 7 14.28 -28.72 48.38
C ASP A 7 12.76 -29.09 48.51
N VAL A 8 12.14 -29.27 47.31
CA VAL A 8 11.46 -30.46 46.71
C VAL A 8 10.33 -31.27 47.43
N ALA A 9 9.22 -31.43 46.68
CA ALA A 9 8.21 -32.52 46.59
C ALA A 9 7.19 -32.79 47.72
N ASN A 10 5.92 -33.03 47.30
CA ASN A 10 5.18 -34.26 47.59
C ASN A 10 3.91 -34.41 46.71
N CYS A 11 3.97 -35.33 45.74
CA CYS A 11 2.81 -35.96 45.11
C CYS A 11 2.38 -37.16 45.98
N VAL A 12 1.09 -37.29 46.27
CA VAL A 12 0.51 -38.53 46.81
C VAL A 12 -0.16 -39.29 45.68
N THR A 13 0.35 -40.49 45.43
CA THR A 13 -0.15 -41.49 44.47
C THR A 13 -1.42 -42.16 44.99
N SER A 14 -2.43 -42.28 44.14
CA SER A 14 -3.48 -43.30 44.23
C SER A 14 -3.74 -43.86 42.83
N THR A 15 -3.74 -45.18 42.77
CA THR A 15 -3.61 -46.06 41.62
C THR A 15 -4.87 -46.17 40.77
N HIS A 16 -4.81 -45.73 39.51
CA HIS A 16 -5.19 -46.49 38.29
C HIS A 16 -5.27 -45.55 37.07
N GLY A 17 -4.50 -45.87 36.03
CA GLY A 17 -4.70 -45.36 34.66
C GLY A 17 -3.79 -44.20 34.25
N GLN A 18 -2.96 -44.45 33.24
CA GLN A 18 -2.04 -43.49 32.62
C GLN A 18 -2.76 -42.24 32.09
N GLY A 19 -2.25 -41.05 32.44
CA GLY A 19 -2.62 -39.78 31.82
C GLY A 19 -1.69 -38.66 32.28
N ARG A 20 -0.89 -38.11 31.34
CA ARG A 20 -0.01 -36.96 31.59
C ARG A 20 -0.86 -35.72 31.91
N CYS A 21 -0.48 -34.95 32.94
CA CYS A 21 -1.03 -33.61 33.18
C CYS A 21 -0.51 -32.61 32.11
N PRO A 22 -1.35 -31.73 31.52
CA PRO A 22 -0.88 -30.54 30.83
C PRO A 22 -0.61 -29.37 31.81
N PRO A 23 0.21 -28.37 31.42
CA PRO A 23 0.68 -27.30 32.29
C PRO A 23 -0.40 -26.24 32.61
N PRO A 24 -0.24 -25.47 33.70
CA PRO A 24 -1.21 -24.50 34.18
C PRO A 24 -1.01 -23.15 33.48
N ASN A 25 -1.73 -22.92 32.39
CA ASN A 25 -2.12 -21.59 31.88
C ASN A 25 -2.94 -21.80 30.59
N LEU A 26 -4.27 -21.85 30.72
CA LEU A 26 -5.17 -21.79 29.57
C LEU A 26 -5.90 -20.45 29.58
N ASP A 27 -5.67 -19.68 28.51
CA ASP A 27 -6.25 -18.36 28.26
C ASP A 27 -7.79 -18.41 28.18
N ILE A 28 -8.45 -17.40 28.78
CA ILE A 28 -9.91 -17.23 28.90
C ILE A 28 -10.60 -16.93 27.53
N ASN A 29 -9.86 -17.05 26.42
CA ASN A 29 -10.25 -16.57 25.09
C ASN A 29 -10.61 -17.68 24.09
N CYS A 30 -11.03 -18.88 24.53
CA CYS A 30 -11.44 -19.96 23.63
C CYS A 30 -12.96 -20.24 23.69
N ASP A 31 -13.50 -20.77 22.59
CA ASP A 31 -14.86 -21.31 22.51
C ASP A 31 -14.95 -22.74 23.09
N PRO A 32 -16.16 -23.34 23.21
CA PRO A 32 -16.36 -24.68 23.80
C PRO A 32 -15.75 -25.84 23.01
N GLU A 33 -15.21 -25.59 21.81
CA GLU A 33 -14.51 -26.55 20.95
C GLU A 33 -12.99 -26.29 20.94
N GLY A 34 -12.50 -25.33 21.73
CA GLY A 34 -11.09 -24.99 21.88
C GLY A 34 -10.54 -24.05 20.80
N GLN A 35 -11.41 -23.36 20.04
CA GLN A 35 -10.99 -22.39 19.03
C GLN A 35 -10.80 -20.98 19.61
N PRO A 36 -9.78 -20.21 19.20
CA PRO A 36 -9.58 -18.83 19.65
C PRO A 36 -10.76 -17.92 19.27
N LEU A 37 -11.29 -17.15 20.23
CA LEU A 37 -12.36 -16.16 20.03
C LEU A 37 -11.92 -14.93 19.20
N GLU A 38 -10.66 -14.87 18.72
CA GLU A 38 -10.14 -13.82 17.84
C GLU A 38 -10.92 -13.68 16.51
N GLN A 39 -11.73 -14.66 16.15
CA GLN A 39 -12.61 -14.62 14.98
C GLN A 39 -13.84 -13.69 15.16
N TYR A 40 -14.15 -13.21 16.37
CA TYR A 40 -15.35 -12.39 16.65
C TYR A 40 -15.09 -11.23 17.64
N PRO A 41 -14.41 -10.15 17.22
CA PRO A 41 -13.97 -9.05 18.10
C PRO A 41 -15.12 -8.20 18.70
N MET A 42 -16.36 -8.48 18.33
CA MET A 42 -17.56 -7.83 18.86
C MET A 42 -18.15 -8.54 20.10
N LEU A 43 -17.63 -9.73 20.43
CA LEU A 43 -18.11 -10.57 21.52
C LEU A 43 -17.15 -10.48 22.70
N LYS A 44 -17.66 -9.99 23.84
CA LYS A 44 -16.96 -10.07 25.12
C LYS A 44 -17.57 -11.20 25.94
N LYS A 45 -16.81 -12.28 26.18
CA LYS A 45 -17.20 -13.33 27.14
C LYS A 45 -17.20 -12.69 28.55
N LEU A 46 -18.36 -12.70 29.20
CA LEU A 46 -18.50 -12.15 30.55
C LEU A 46 -18.11 -13.17 31.64
N GLY A 47 -18.11 -14.47 31.31
CA GLY A 47 -17.81 -15.57 32.22
C GLY A 47 -18.80 -16.73 32.14
N CYS A 48 -18.76 -17.60 33.15
CA CYS A 48 -19.67 -18.73 33.34
C CYS A 48 -20.75 -18.40 34.39
N TRP A 49 -22.00 -18.77 34.13
CA TRP A 49 -23.10 -18.71 35.12
C TRP A 49 -23.75 -20.07 35.34
N GLY A 50 -24.22 -20.33 36.55
CA GLY A 50 -25.05 -21.50 36.83
C GLY A 50 -26.47 -21.30 36.34
N ASP A 51 -27.07 -22.35 35.79
CA ASP A 51 -28.47 -22.40 35.35
C ASP A 51 -29.20 -23.56 36.02
N ARG A 52 -30.49 -23.38 36.35
CA ARG A 52 -31.33 -24.44 36.93
C ARG A 52 -32.42 -24.83 35.93
N ARG A 53 -32.60 -26.14 35.73
CA ARG A 53 -33.56 -26.68 34.74
C ARG A 53 -35.04 -26.29 34.98
N ARG A 54 -35.43 -26.03 36.22
CA ARG A 54 -36.81 -25.64 36.57
C ARG A 54 -37.01 -24.12 36.57
N ASP A 55 -35.99 -23.36 36.98
CA ASP A 55 -36.00 -21.90 37.05
C ASP A 55 -34.82 -21.35 36.24
N ARG A 56 -34.95 -21.31 34.90
CA ARG A 56 -33.86 -20.87 34.04
C ARG A 56 -33.55 -19.39 34.22
N ALA A 57 -32.27 -19.05 34.37
CA ALA A 57 -31.83 -17.67 34.54
C ALA A 57 -31.97 -16.85 33.24
N ILE A 58 -31.80 -17.50 32.08
CA ILE A 58 -31.99 -16.90 30.76
C ILE A 58 -32.94 -17.79 29.95
N PRO A 59 -34.03 -17.26 29.36
CA PRO A 59 -34.92 -18.03 28.50
C PRO A 59 -34.23 -18.53 27.22
N SER A 60 -34.64 -19.72 26.78
CA SER A 60 -34.16 -20.36 25.56
C SER A 60 -34.74 -19.70 24.31
N LEU A 61 -33.91 -19.43 23.31
CA LEU A 61 -34.33 -18.98 21.98
C LEU A 61 -34.56 -20.13 20.99
N GLU A 62 -34.27 -21.37 21.38
CA GLU A 62 -34.49 -22.54 20.52
C GLU A 62 -35.90 -22.57 19.91
N ARG A 63 -35.99 -22.92 18.62
CA ARG A 63 -37.23 -22.97 17.80
C ARG A 63 -37.88 -21.63 17.50
N THR A 64 -37.24 -20.51 17.86
CA THR A 64 -37.80 -19.18 17.59
C THR A 64 -37.22 -18.52 16.33
N ASP A 65 -36.15 -19.06 15.75
CA ASP A 65 -35.50 -18.53 14.53
C ASP A 65 -34.93 -19.70 13.69
N PRO A 66 -35.11 -19.71 12.35
CA PRO A 66 -34.61 -20.77 11.47
C PRO A 66 -33.09 -20.98 11.53
N ARG A 67 -32.32 -19.95 11.91
CA ARG A 67 -30.86 -20.03 12.06
C ARG A 67 -30.44 -20.87 13.25
N LEU A 68 -31.31 -21.08 14.23
CA LEU A 68 -31.08 -22.01 15.35
C LEU A 68 -31.40 -23.45 14.91
N ASP A 69 -30.65 -23.90 13.90
CA ASP A 69 -30.80 -25.19 13.24
C ASP A 69 -30.16 -26.35 14.03
N GLY A 70 -30.13 -27.54 13.41
CA GLY A 70 -29.52 -28.74 13.96
C GLY A 70 -30.28 -30.01 13.55
N LYS A 71 -29.55 -31.12 13.40
CA LYS A 71 -30.13 -32.43 13.11
C LYS A 71 -30.59 -33.09 14.42
N TYR A 72 -31.79 -33.66 14.42
CA TYR A 72 -32.26 -34.44 15.56
C TYR A 72 -31.50 -35.77 15.60
N ARG A 73 -30.83 -36.06 16.71
CA ARG A 73 -30.07 -37.30 16.92
C ARG A 73 -30.45 -37.88 18.29
N PRO A 74 -31.47 -38.74 18.39
CA PRO A 74 -31.86 -39.35 19.66
C PRO A 74 -30.65 -40.01 20.35
N PRO A 75 -30.46 -39.86 21.68
CA PRO A 75 -31.34 -39.22 22.67
C PRO A 75 -31.10 -37.70 22.83
N PHE A 76 -30.35 -37.07 21.92
CA PHE A 76 -29.89 -35.69 22.03
C PHE A 76 -30.78 -34.66 21.30
N PRO A 77 -30.95 -33.45 21.87
CA PRO A 77 -31.69 -32.36 21.23
C PRO A 77 -30.96 -31.78 20.01
N LYS A 78 -31.72 -31.19 19.07
CA LYS A 78 -31.24 -30.72 17.75
C LYS A 78 -30.01 -29.82 17.84
N TYR A 79 -29.99 -28.89 18.80
CA TYR A 79 -28.96 -27.88 18.94
C TYR A 79 -27.56 -28.45 19.22
N ARG A 80 -27.43 -29.70 19.71
CA ARG A 80 -26.12 -30.33 19.97
C ARG A 80 -25.35 -30.73 18.72
N SER A 81 -26.00 -30.70 17.56
CA SER A 81 -25.37 -30.94 16.25
C SER A 81 -25.23 -29.67 15.43
N ARG A 82 -25.49 -28.51 16.03
CA ARG A 82 -25.44 -27.20 15.38
C ARG A 82 -23.98 -26.79 15.21
N ILE A 83 -23.60 -26.54 13.95
CA ILE A 83 -22.31 -25.94 13.62
C ILE A 83 -22.37 -24.44 13.92
N ASN A 84 -21.31 -23.90 14.52
CA ASN A 84 -21.15 -22.50 14.95
C ASN A 84 -22.28 -22.01 15.89
N PRO A 85 -22.52 -22.68 17.03
CA PRO A 85 -23.64 -22.35 17.91
C PRO A 85 -23.54 -20.94 18.51
N VAL A 86 -22.33 -20.46 18.80
CA VAL A 86 -22.09 -19.11 19.34
C VAL A 86 -22.45 -18.03 18.33
N GLU A 87 -21.97 -18.13 17.10
CA GLU A 87 -22.24 -17.16 16.04
C GLU A 87 -23.72 -17.10 15.69
N LYS A 88 -24.37 -18.26 15.55
CA LYS A 88 -25.80 -18.34 15.24
C LYS A 88 -26.63 -17.76 16.38
N CYS A 89 -26.29 -18.07 17.63
CA CYS A 89 -26.99 -17.49 18.78
C CYS A 89 -26.81 -15.97 18.86
N TYR A 90 -25.60 -15.47 18.62
CA TYR A 90 -25.30 -14.04 18.54
C TYR A 90 -26.16 -13.33 17.49
N LYS A 91 -26.21 -13.86 16.26
CA LYS A 91 -26.98 -13.26 15.16
C LYS A 91 -28.46 -13.14 15.51
N VAL A 92 -29.04 -14.18 16.11
CA VAL A 92 -30.45 -14.18 16.52
C VAL A 92 -30.71 -13.23 17.69
N ALA A 93 -29.81 -13.19 18.68
CA ALA A 93 -29.94 -12.26 19.81
C ALA A 93 -29.81 -10.80 19.39
N LYS A 94 -28.86 -10.50 18.49
CA LYS A 94 -28.65 -9.16 17.91
C LYS A 94 -29.86 -8.68 17.14
N ASP A 95 -30.42 -9.50 16.26
CA ASP A 95 -31.58 -9.13 15.45
C ASP A 95 -32.83 -8.88 16.30
N ARG A 96 -32.88 -9.48 17.50
CA ARG A 96 -33.92 -9.25 18.51
C ARG A 96 -33.64 -8.07 19.44
N GLY A 97 -32.54 -7.35 19.23
CA GLY A 97 -32.15 -6.19 20.04
C GLY A 97 -31.64 -6.56 21.45
N TYR A 98 -31.30 -7.81 21.70
CA TYR A 98 -30.80 -8.26 23.01
C TYR A 98 -29.31 -7.90 23.18
N LYS A 99 -28.97 -7.35 24.35
CA LYS A 99 -27.60 -6.91 24.68
C LYS A 99 -26.70 -8.06 25.15
N VAL A 100 -27.31 -9.17 25.57
CA VAL A 100 -26.65 -10.32 26.19
C VAL A 100 -27.23 -11.60 25.61
N PHE A 101 -26.37 -12.58 25.30
CA PHE A 101 -26.80 -13.94 24.95
C PHE A 101 -25.90 -14.96 25.65
N ALA A 102 -26.38 -16.19 25.73
CA ALA A 102 -25.65 -17.29 26.33
C ALA A 102 -25.76 -18.57 25.50
N VAL A 103 -24.74 -19.41 25.59
CA VAL A 103 -24.73 -20.75 25.01
C VAL A 103 -24.54 -21.79 26.11
N GLN A 104 -25.33 -22.86 26.06
CA GLN A 104 -25.33 -23.95 27.05
C GLN A 104 -25.43 -25.31 26.36
N ASP A 105 -25.14 -26.40 27.08
CA ASP A 105 -25.44 -27.79 26.67
C ASP A 105 -24.90 -28.15 25.27
N LYS A 106 -23.71 -27.65 24.91
CA LYS A 106 -23.06 -27.83 23.60
C LYS A 106 -23.85 -27.27 22.40
N GLY A 107 -24.60 -26.19 22.59
CA GLY A 107 -25.12 -25.41 21.47
C GLY A 107 -26.50 -24.79 21.65
N GLN A 108 -27.14 -24.98 22.79
CA GLN A 108 -28.42 -24.35 23.14
C GLN A 108 -28.24 -22.83 23.23
N CYS A 109 -29.06 -22.08 22.51
CA CYS A 109 -29.06 -20.62 22.51
C CYS A 109 -30.06 -20.04 23.52
N LEU A 110 -29.60 -19.11 24.36
CA LEU A 110 -30.41 -18.40 25.35
C LEU A 110 -30.16 -16.90 25.23
N SER A 111 -31.19 -16.07 25.40
CA SER A 111 -31.05 -14.61 25.43
C SER A 111 -32.33 -13.95 25.92
N PHE A 112 -32.22 -12.73 26.45
CA PHE A 112 -33.36 -11.97 26.96
C PHE A 112 -33.12 -10.46 26.93
N SER A 113 -34.19 -9.67 27.03
CA SER A 113 -34.14 -8.20 26.97
C SER A 113 -33.67 -7.53 28.27
N TYR A 114 -33.87 -8.17 29.43
CA TYR A 114 -33.47 -7.64 30.74
C TYR A 114 -32.57 -8.64 31.49
N PHE A 115 -31.25 -8.39 31.51
CA PHE A 115 -30.33 -9.14 32.35
C PHE A 115 -30.21 -8.45 33.72
N SER A 116 -30.77 -9.07 34.77
CA SER A 116 -30.56 -8.64 36.16
C SER A 116 -29.33 -9.35 36.73
N SER A 117 -28.38 -8.59 37.28
CA SER A 117 -27.12 -9.09 37.86
C SER A 117 -27.26 -9.89 39.17
N THR A 118 -28.47 -10.34 39.53
CA THR A 118 -28.77 -11.07 40.76
C THR A 118 -28.62 -12.60 40.66
N THR A 119 -28.13 -13.14 39.54
CA THR A 119 -27.85 -14.58 39.41
C THR A 119 -26.38 -14.88 39.77
N TYR A 120 -26.19 -15.73 40.78
CA TYR A 120 -24.89 -16.13 41.35
C TYR A 120 -23.82 -16.47 40.27
N LYS A 121 -22.72 -15.71 40.27
CA LYS A 121 -21.51 -16.02 39.49
C LYS A 121 -20.84 -17.26 40.11
N ILE A 122 -20.57 -18.29 39.30
CA ILE A 122 -19.92 -19.54 39.77
C ILE A 122 -18.49 -19.58 39.22
N THR A 123 -17.53 -20.06 40.01
CA THR A 123 -16.14 -20.31 39.57
C THR A 123 -16.09 -21.59 38.74
N CYS A 124 -15.69 -21.49 37.46
CA CYS A 124 -15.55 -22.64 36.56
C CYS A 124 -14.32 -23.47 36.98
N VAL A 125 -14.53 -24.65 37.61
CA VAL A 125 -13.49 -25.68 37.81
C VAL A 125 -13.44 -26.53 36.53
N VAL A 126 -12.23 -26.76 36.00
CA VAL A 126 -11.85 -27.32 34.68
C VAL A 126 -12.44 -28.73 34.36
N LEU A 127 -13.38 -29.25 35.13
CA LEU A 127 -14.04 -30.54 34.89
C LEU A 127 -15.46 -30.44 34.28
N TRP A 128 -15.99 -29.24 33.98
CA TRP A 128 -17.43 -29.10 33.73
C TRP A 128 -17.86 -28.11 32.63
N GLU A 129 -17.12 -28.02 31.52
CA GLU A 129 -17.64 -27.31 30.32
C GLU A 129 -18.82 -28.08 29.69
N GLY A 130 -19.99 -27.44 29.60
CA GLY A 130 -21.11 -27.92 28.79
C GLY A 130 -22.06 -28.95 29.41
N GLN A 131 -22.18 -29.03 30.75
CA GLN A 131 -23.27 -29.79 31.38
C GLN A 131 -24.59 -29.00 31.45
N ARG A 132 -25.70 -29.71 31.71
CA ARG A 132 -27.12 -29.27 31.70
C ARG A 132 -27.44 -28.03 32.58
N THR A 133 -26.48 -27.45 33.29
CA THR A 133 -26.65 -26.43 34.33
C THR A 133 -25.59 -25.32 34.33
N THR A 134 -24.78 -25.15 33.27
CA THR A 134 -23.77 -24.06 33.16
C THR A 134 -23.85 -23.34 31.82
N MET A 135 -23.81 -22.01 31.80
CA MET A 135 -23.91 -21.19 30.58
C MET A 135 -22.72 -20.24 30.42
N ASP A 136 -22.21 -20.11 29.18
CA ASP A 136 -21.27 -19.06 28.79
C ASP A 136 -22.05 -17.82 28.34
N VAL A 137 -21.85 -16.67 29.00
CA VAL A 137 -22.59 -15.44 28.70
C VAL A 137 -21.70 -14.42 28.00
N PHE A 138 -22.23 -13.77 26.98
CA PHE A 138 -21.52 -12.80 26.14
C PHE A 138 -22.28 -11.46 26.07
N THR A 139 -21.57 -10.33 26.03
CA THR A 139 -22.18 -9.03 25.65
C THR A 139 -21.92 -8.70 24.21
N VAL A 140 -22.91 -8.03 23.61
CA VAL A 140 -22.74 -7.33 22.34
C VAL A 140 -22.17 -5.94 22.62
N THR A 141 -20.86 -5.75 22.42
CA THR A 141 -20.28 -4.40 22.44
C THR A 141 -20.44 -3.79 21.05
N VAL A 142 -21.38 -2.86 20.90
CA VAL A 142 -21.37 -1.92 19.77
C VAL A 142 -20.22 -0.96 20.05
N ALA A 143 -19.02 -1.26 19.52
CA ALA A 143 -17.95 -0.29 19.52
C ALA A 143 -18.47 0.95 18.78
N THR A 144 -18.69 2.03 19.51
CA THR A 144 -19.19 3.28 18.98
C THR A 144 -18.18 3.83 17.99
N VAL A 145 -18.52 3.70 16.71
CA VAL A 145 -17.85 4.25 15.51
C VAL A 145 -17.36 5.70 15.72
N ILE A 146 -18.00 6.44 16.61
CA ILE A 146 -17.71 7.83 16.98
C ILE A 146 -16.31 8.02 17.59
N THR A 147 -15.81 7.13 18.46
CA THR A 147 -14.51 7.36 19.15
C THR A 147 -13.29 7.15 18.25
N VAL A 148 -13.39 6.29 17.24
CA VAL A 148 -12.34 6.09 16.24
C VAL A 148 -12.31 7.25 15.24
N LEU A 149 -13.47 7.80 14.87
CA LEU A 149 -13.57 8.97 13.99
C LEU A 149 -12.95 10.23 14.61
N SER A 150 -13.17 10.46 15.91
CA SER A 150 -12.55 11.60 16.61
C SER A 150 -11.03 11.48 16.64
N ALA A 151 -10.50 10.28 16.89
CA ALA A 151 -9.05 10.07 16.91
C ALA A 151 -8.40 10.24 15.54
N VAL A 152 -9.07 9.82 14.45
CA VAL A 152 -8.55 10.00 13.08
C VAL A 152 -8.60 11.46 12.64
N VAL A 153 -9.70 12.18 12.92
CA VAL A 153 -9.80 13.63 12.63
C VAL A 153 -8.80 14.43 13.46
N ILE A 154 -8.59 14.08 14.72
CA ILE A 154 -7.58 14.71 15.58
C ILE A 154 -6.16 14.39 15.08
N VAL A 155 -5.87 13.17 14.62
CA VAL A 155 -4.58 12.82 14.01
C VAL A 155 -4.35 13.57 12.70
N VAL A 156 -5.36 13.69 11.83
CA VAL A 156 -5.27 14.48 10.58
C VAL A 156 -5.10 15.98 10.89
N TYR A 157 -5.88 16.52 11.82
CA TYR A 157 -5.80 17.92 12.26
C TYR A 157 -4.46 18.24 12.94
N LEU A 158 -3.93 17.34 13.76
CA LEU A 158 -2.61 17.48 14.39
C LEU A 158 -1.47 17.25 13.39
N CYS A 159 -1.65 16.41 12.36
CA CYS A 159 -0.70 16.28 11.25
C CYS A 159 -0.70 17.52 10.32
N GLN A 160 -1.79 18.28 10.27
CA GLN A 160 -1.91 19.51 9.48
C GLN A 160 -1.38 20.77 10.17
N ARG A 161 -1.06 20.72 11.48
CA ARG A 161 -0.31 21.79 12.15
C ARG A 161 1.19 21.61 11.94
N THR A 162 1.66 22.00 10.78
CA THR A 162 3.10 22.23 10.58
C THR A 162 3.50 23.53 11.26
N ALA A 163 4.50 23.44 12.14
CA ALA A 163 5.24 24.59 12.63
C ALA A 163 5.74 25.41 11.43
N GLN A 164 5.71 26.74 11.56
CA GLN A 164 6.30 27.66 10.57
C GLN A 164 7.77 27.26 10.36
N SER A 165 8.03 26.60 9.23
CA SER A 165 9.37 26.29 8.75
C SER A 165 10.02 27.60 8.28
N PRO A 166 11.34 27.78 8.40
CA PRO A 166 12.03 28.86 7.72
C PRO A 166 11.64 28.81 6.24
N SER A 167 11.16 29.92 5.69
CA SER A 167 10.62 29.93 4.34
C SER A 167 11.75 29.77 3.33
N TRP A 168 11.63 28.76 2.47
CA TRP A 168 12.32 28.74 1.19
C TRP A 168 12.02 30.04 0.43
N PRO A 169 12.91 30.48 -0.48
CA PRO A 169 12.64 31.66 -1.30
C PRO A 169 11.29 31.50 -2.02
N LYS A 170 10.46 32.55 -2.02
CA LYS A 170 9.13 32.56 -2.64
C LYS A 170 9.10 33.30 -3.98
N SER A 171 10.25 33.39 -4.61
CA SER A 171 10.44 34.12 -5.87
C SER A 171 11.44 33.38 -6.73
N LYS A 172 11.34 33.58 -8.04
CA LYS A 172 12.33 33.09 -8.99
C LYS A 172 13.75 33.43 -8.55
N GLN A 173 14.63 32.43 -8.58
CA GLN A 173 16.04 32.59 -8.21
C GLN A 173 16.90 32.80 -9.47
N PRO A 174 17.72 33.86 -9.53
CA PRO A 174 18.52 34.15 -10.73
C PRO A 174 19.79 33.30 -10.85
N LEU A 175 20.28 32.78 -9.71
CA LEU A 175 21.48 31.95 -9.62
C LEU A 175 21.15 30.61 -8.97
N ALA A 176 21.92 29.59 -9.33
CA ALA A 176 21.88 28.32 -8.62
C ALA A 176 22.45 28.50 -7.21
N TYR A 177 21.99 27.69 -6.27
CA TYR A 177 22.50 27.72 -4.90
C TYR A 177 22.53 26.34 -4.26
N LEU A 178 23.48 26.15 -3.35
CA LEU A 178 23.57 25.00 -2.46
C LEU A 178 23.01 25.38 -1.09
N ARG A 179 22.32 24.44 -0.45
CA ARG A 179 21.85 24.62 0.92
C ARG A 179 21.89 23.31 1.69
N LYS A 180 22.52 23.32 2.85
CA LYS A 180 22.45 22.18 3.78
C LYS A 180 21.04 22.02 4.31
N VAL A 181 20.62 20.79 4.50
CA VAL A 181 19.25 20.46 4.93
C VAL A 181 19.22 19.34 5.94
N THR A 182 18.16 19.33 6.74
CA THR A 182 17.76 18.19 7.57
C THR A 182 16.40 17.68 7.09
N PRO A 183 16.25 16.39 6.77
CA PRO A 183 14.96 15.80 6.41
C PRO A 183 13.90 15.93 7.50
N LYS A 184 12.67 16.27 7.13
CA LYS A 184 11.53 16.22 8.04
C LYS A 184 11.09 14.78 8.27
N LYS A 185 10.85 14.42 9.54
CA LYS A 185 10.28 13.12 9.90
C LYS A 185 8.77 13.10 9.63
N ILE A 186 8.39 12.69 8.43
CA ILE A 186 6.98 12.56 8.02
C ILE A 186 6.59 11.08 8.09
N ARG A 187 5.55 10.75 8.87
CA ARG A 187 5.08 9.35 9.03
C ARG A 187 4.27 8.83 7.84
N LEU A 188 3.61 9.72 7.08
CA LEU A 188 2.84 9.39 5.89
C LEU A 188 2.97 10.54 4.89
N GLN A 189 3.77 10.35 3.85
CA GLN A 189 3.90 11.35 2.79
C GLN A 189 2.79 11.12 1.76
N LEU A 190 1.85 12.06 1.71
CA LEU A 190 0.79 12.12 0.69
C LEU A 190 1.07 13.20 -0.37
N PRO A 191 1.67 14.36 -0.06
CA PRO A 191 2.06 15.34 -1.08
C PRO A 191 3.19 14.81 -1.97
N LEU A 192 3.32 15.41 -3.16
CA LEU A 192 4.50 15.23 -4.01
C LEU A 192 5.75 15.78 -3.30
N ASN A 193 6.92 15.20 -3.59
CA ASN A 193 8.18 15.68 -3.05
C ASN A 193 8.42 17.14 -3.42
N SER A 194 8.88 17.93 -2.47
CA SER A 194 9.22 19.34 -2.65
C SER A 194 10.30 19.79 -1.66
N LEU A 195 10.74 21.03 -1.78
CA LEU A 195 11.66 21.62 -0.79
C LEU A 195 11.07 21.64 0.63
N ASP A 196 9.74 21.57 0.77
CA ASP A 196 9.08 21.50 2.08
C ASP A 196 9.33 20.19 2.81
N ASP A 197 9.87 19.16 2.15
CA ASP A 197 10.33 17.94 2.82
C ASP A 197 11.55 18.19 3.72
N PHE A 198 12.21 19.33 3.57
CA PHE A 198 13.48 19.65 4.20
C PHE A 198 13.37 20.87 5.13
N ILE A 199 14.16 20.84 6.21
CA ILE A 199 14.43 22.00 7.06
C ILE A 199 15.78 22.57 6.63
N PRO A 200 15.84 23.82 6.12
CA PRO A 200 17.11 24.41 5.74
C PRO A 200 18.03 24.65 6.95
N VAL A 201 19.32 24.41 6.77
CA VAL A 201 20.36 24.60 7.79
C VAL A 201 21.40 25.59 7.27
N GLY A 202 21.60 26.69 8.01
CA GLY A 202 22.54 27.75 7.63
C GLY A 202 22.10 28.57 6.42
N GLU A 203 23.04 29.36 5.90
CA GLU A 203 22.86 30.21 4.74
C GLU A 203 23.04 29.43 3.42
N ALA A 204 22.35 29.88 2.39
CA ALA A 204 22.53 29.35 1.04
C ALA A 204 23.87 29.84 0.46
N THR A 205 24.57 28.97 -0.27
CA THR A 205 25.80 29.31 -0.98
C THR A 205 25.52 29.44 -2.46
N GLU A 206 25.73 30.62 -3.04
CA GLU A 206 25.53 30.86 -4.47
C GLU A 206 26.52 30.06 -5.32
N VAL A 207 26.01 29.46 -6.40
CA VAL A 207 26.78 28.69 -7.37
C VAL A 207 26.76 29.41 -8.70
N HIS A 208 27.83 30.14 -8.97
CA HIS A 208 27.96 30.97 -10.17
C HIS A 208 28.15 30.13 -11.45
N ASP A 209 28.93 29.04 -11.36
CA ASP A 209 29.19 28.12 -12.46
C ASP A 209 28.64 26.72 -12.13
N VAL A 210 27.31 26.62 -12.18
CA VAL A 210 26.59 25.38 -11.88
C VAL A 210 26.90 24.27 -12.89
N VAL A 211 27.19 24.63 -14.13
CA VAL A 211 27.53 23.69 -15.21
C VAL A 211 28.84 22.99 -14.88
N ARG A 212 29.90 23.74 -14.53
CA ARG A 212 31.18 23.17 -14.14
C ARG A 212 31.09 22.40 -12.82
N LEU A 213 30.30 22.88 -11.86
CA LEU A 213 30.07 22.15 -10.62
C LEU A 213 29.48 20.78 -10.91
N PHE A 214 28.41 20.72 -11.69
CA PHE A 214 27.73 19.46 -12.00
C PHE A 214 28.56 18.54 -12.90
N ALA A 215 29.29 19.07 -13.88
CA ALA A 215 30.19 18.27 -14.70
C ALA A 215 31.30 17.58 -13.87
N ARG A 216 31.66 18.12 -12.70
CA ARG A 216 32.66 17.56 -11.78
C ARG A 216 32.07 16.71 -10.66
N ARG A 217 30.91 17.09 -10.12
CA ARG A 217 30.31 16.51 -8.91
C ARG A 217 28.88 15.98 -9.11
N GLY A 218 28.39 15.89 -10.34
CA GLY A 218 27.01 15.46 -10.63
C GLY A 218 26.71 14.02 -10.22
N ASN A 219 27.73 13.18 -10.02
CA ASN A 219 27.61 11.87 -9.40
C ASN A 219 27.08 11.94 -7.94
N GLU A 220 27.24 13.08 -7.27
CA GLU A 220 26.76 13.30 -5.91
C GLU A 220 25.31 13.82 -5.85
N PHE A 221 24.78 14.34 -6.95
CA PHE A 221 23.49 15.03 -6.99
C PHE A 221 22.47 14.30 -7.86
N SER A 222 21.40 13.80 -7.24
CA SER A 222 20.29 13.15 -7.94
C SER A 222 19.10 14.11 -8.07
N VAL A 223 18.42 14.10 -9.22
CA VAL A 223 17.23 14.94 -9.43
C VAL A 223 16.10 14.48 -8.51
N TYR A 224 15.55 15.42 -7.73
CA TYR A 224 14.55 15.14 -6.70
C TYR A 224 13.16 15.63 -7.10
N SER A 225 13.04 16.91 -7.46
CA SER A 225 11.77 17.58 -7.75
C SER A 225 11.98 18.85 -8.58
N ILE A 226 10.88 19.54 -8.91
CA ILE A 226 10.88 20.89 -9.47
C ILE A 226 10.07 21.78 -8.54
N ASP A 227 10.65 22.91 -8.16
CA ASP A 227 9.94 23.98 -7.49
C ASP A 227 9.48 24.99 -8.54
N TRP A 228 8.17 25.00 -8.79
CA TRP A 228 7.55 25.86 -9.80
C TRP A 228 7.44 27.33 -9.35
N GLU A 229 7.44 27.61 -8.05
CA GLU A 229 7.39 28.99 -7.52
C GLU A 229 8.75 29.68 -7.68
N GLN A 230 9.84 28.93 -7.45
CA GLN A 230 11.21 29.41 -7.64
C GLN A 230 11.73 29.22 -9.07
N GLU A 231 11.00 28.50 -9.93
CA GLU A 231 11.45 28.03 -11.25
C GLU A 231 12.82 27.33 -11.20
N VAL A 232 13.00 26.40 -10.25
CA VAL A 232 14.25 25.64 -10.10
C VAL A 232 14.03 24.13 -10.16
N ALA A 233 14.96 23.42 -10.78
CA ALA A 233 15.14 21.99 -10.54
C ALA A 233 15.85 21.79 -9.20
N VAL A 234 15.32 20.89 -8.37
CA VAL A 234 15.87 20.55 -7.05
C VAL A 234 16.59 19.22 -7.18
N LEU A 235 17.89 19.22 -6.88
CA LEU A 235 18.71 18.02 -6.79
C LEU A 235 19.12 17.79 -5.34
N VAL A 236 19.17 16.54 -4.91
CA VAL A 236 19.59 16.17 -3.54
C VAL A 236 20.92 15.45 -3.57
N ARG A 237 21.77 15.81 -2.62
CA ARG A 237 22.98 15.07 -2.26
C ARG A 237 22.72 14.34 -0.95
N PRO A 238 22.78 13.00 -0.92
CA PRO A 238 22.60 12.25 0.30
C PRO A 238 23.78 12.43 1.27
N VAL A 239 23.60 12.00 2.52
CA VAL A 239 24.71 11.83 3.48
C VAL A 239 25.78 10.91 2.87
N ASP A 240 27.05 11.23 3.09
CA ASP A 240 28.17 10.47 2.53
C ASP A 240 28.10 8.99 2.93
N GLY A 241 28.30 8.09 1.95
CA GLY A 241 28.28 6.64 2.14
C GLY A 241 26.90 5.98 2.03
N VAL A 242 25.81 6.75 1.87
CA VAL A 242 24.47 6.19 1.66
C VAL A 242 24.26 5.82 0.18
N ASP A 243 23.94 4.55 -0.07
CA ASP A 243 23.43 4.12 -1.38
C ASP A 243 21.89 4.20 -1.41
N LEU A 244 21.38 5.14 -2.20
CA LEU A 244 19.94 5.37 -2.37
C LEU A 244 19.21 4.17 -2.98
N LYS A 245 19.91 3.29 -3.71
CA LYS A 245 19.33 2.15 -4.42
C LYS A 245 19.04 0.95 -3.52
N GLU A 246 19.67 0.89 -2.33
CA GLU A 246 19.38 -0.15 -1.32
C GLU A 246 17.94 -0.08 -0.80
N HIS A 247 17.37 1.13 -0.70
CA HIS A 247 16.00 1.32 -0.25
C HIS A 247 14.99 0.86 -1.32
N PRO A 248 13.87 0.20 -0.96
CA PRO A 248 12.86 -0.27 -1.94
C PRO A 248 12.26 0.83 -2.82
N PHE A 249 12.22 2.07 -2.33
CA PHE A 249 11.73 3.24 -3.05
C PHE A 249 12.81 4.32 -3.08
N PHE A 250 13.31 4.67 -4.26
CA PHE A 250 14.42 5.62 -4.42
C PHE A 250 14.02 7.02 -3.91
N LEU A 251 12.76 7.42 -4.15
CA LEU A 251 12.22 8.71 -3.68
C LEU A 251 12.26 8.85 -2.15
N ASP A 252 11.98 7.76 -1.42
CA ASP A 252 11.99 7.76 0.04
C ASP A 252 13.43 7.90 0.53
N ALA A 253 14.37 7.19 -0.10
CA ALA A 253 15.79 7.30 0.24
C ALA A 253 16.33 8.71 0.01
N GLN A 254 15.97 9.33 -1.12
CA GLN A 254 16.33 10.72 -1.43
C GLN A 254 15.84 11.66 -0.33
N ARG A 255 14.56 11.54 0.05
CA ARG A 255 13.95 12.37 1.08
C ARG A 255 14.61 12.15 2.45
N GLU A 256 14.78 10.90 2.87
CA GLU A 256 15.20 10.55 4.22
C GLU A 256 16.70 10.75 4.47
N ASN A 257 17.51 10.79 3.42
CA ASN A 257 18.96 10.86 3.54
C ASN A 257 19.58 12.13 2.94
N ALA A 258 18.78 13.10 2.48
CA ALA A 258 19.33 14.35 1.95
C ALA A 258 20.13 15.11 3.01
N ALA A 259 21.38 15.45 2.69
CA ALA A 259 22.26 16.29 3.51
C ALA A 259 22.38 17.72 2.95
N GLU A 260 22.26 17.85 1.62
CA GLU A 260 22.36 19.11 0.91
C GLU A 260 21.44 19.10 -0.32
N VAL A 261 20.87 20.25 -0.65
CA VAL A 261 20.13 20.47 -1.90
C VAL A 261 20.89 21.41 -2.81
N LEU A 262 20.89 21.11 -4.10
CA LEU A 262 21.31 22.01 -5.17
C LEU A 262 20.04 22.45 -5.92
N CYS A 263 19.72 23.73 -5.83
CA CYS A 263 18.63 24.33 -6.58
C CYS A 263 19.19 25.03 -7.81
N VAL A 264 18.68 24.67 -8.98
CA VAL A 264 19.17 25.12 -10.28
C VAL A 264 18.05 25.82 -11.05
N PRO A 265 18.21 27.09 -11.47
CA PRO A 265 17.24 27.74 -12.35
C PRO A 265 16.96 26.90 -13.59
N LEU A 266 15.68 26.71 -13.94
CA LEU A 266 15.25 25.85 -15.05
C LEU A 266 15.87 26.27 -16.39
N GLU A 267 16.14 27.56 -16.58
CA GLU A 267 16.84 28.10 -17.76
C GLU A 267 18.28 27.62 -17.91
N ARG A 268 18.95 27.21 -16.83
CA ARG A 268 20.33 26.65 -16.85
C ARG A 268 20.37 25.14 -17.00
N LEU A 269 19.21 24.47 -16.94
CA LEU A 269 19.13 23.01 -16.95
C LEU A 269 19.62 22.41 -18.27
N HIS A 270 19.35 23.10 -19.39
CA HIS A 270 19.81 22.67 -20.71
C HIS A 270 21.35 22.72 -20.83
N ASP A 271 21.98 23.80 -20.38
CA ASP A 271 23.44 23.94 -20.39
C ASP A 271 24.10 22.83 -19.54
N MET A 272 23.53 22.57 -18.36
CA MET A 272 23.99 21.50 -17.47
C MET A 272 23.87 20.11 -18.12
N ALA A 273 22.71 19.81 -18.72
CA ALA A 273 22.50 18.53 -19.39
C ALA A 273 23.44 18.38 -20.59
N SER A 274 23.59 19.42 -21.40
CA SER A 274 24.47 19.43 -22.58
C SER A 274 25.93 19.15 -22.20
N ALA A 275 26.41 19.70 -21.09
CA ALA A 275 27.78 19.49 -20.60
C ALA A 275 28.10 18.04 -20.20
N VAL A 276 27.09 17.19 -20.00
CA VAL A 276 27.26 15.78 -19.63
C VAL A 276 26.62 14.80 -20.62
N THR A 277 25.97 15.29 -21.68
CA THR A 277 25.20 14.46 -22.62
C THR A 277 26.06 13.39 -23.28
N ASP A 278 27.26 13.75 -23.77
CA ASP A 278 28.17 12.78 -24.40
C ASP A 278 28.61 11.67 -23.46
N LYS A 279 28.66 11.96 -22.14
CA LYS A 279 29.05 10.99 -21.12
C LYS A 279 27.94 9.99 -20.80
N VAL A 280 26.72 10.21 -21.28
CA VAL A 280 25.57 9.31 -21.07
C VAL A 280 24.93 8.85 -22.38
N ALA A 281 25.50 9.20 -23.52
CA ALA A 281 24.97 8.83 -24.84
C ALA A 281 24.92 7.31 -25.09
N HIS A 282 25.70 6.53 -24.34
CA HIS A 282 25.73 5.08 -24.39
C HIS A 282 24.62 4.41 -23.55
N VAL A 283 23.93 5.17 -22.70
CA VAL A 283 22.92 4.66 -21.78
C VAL A 283 21.71 4.13 -22.55
N ARG A 284 21.17 3.00 -22.07
CA ARG A 284 19.93 2.42 -22.58
C ARG A 284 18.85 2.51 -21.51
N GLU A 285 17.85 3.34 -21.75
CA GLU A 285 16.73 3.52 -20.83
C GLU A 285 15.63 2.47 -21.04
N VAL A 286 15.05 2.03 -19.92
CA VAL A 286 13.83 1.22 -19.89
C VAL A 286 12.83 1.88 -18.95
N PHE A 287 11.62 2.15 -19.40
CA PHE A 287 10.55 2.72 -18.58
C PHE A 287 9.49 1.66 -18.24
N ILE A 288 9.31 1.36 -16.95
CA ILE A 288 8.25 0.48 -16.46
C ILE A 288 7.05 1.34 -16.03
N PHE A 289 5.97 1.27 -16.80
CA PHE A 289 4.66 1.79 -16.46
C PHE A 289 3.83 0.70 -15.77
N HIS A 290 2.95 1.08 -14.84
CA HIS A 290 2.21 0.07 -14.07
C HIS A 290 0.95 0.58 -13.36
N THR A 291 0.08 -0.35 -12.96
CA THR A 291 -1.13 -0.05 -12.15
C THR A 291 -0.90 0.01 -10.64
N ALA A 292 0.36 -0.18 -10.20
CA ALA A 292 0.79 -0.37 -8.81
C ALA A 292 0.28 -1.68 -8.19
N ARG A 293 0.94 -2.11 -7.10
CA ARG A 293 0.65 -3.37 -6.38
C ARG A 293 0.63 -4.63 -7.28
N CYS A 294 1.41 -4.60 -8.36
CA CYS A 294 1.53 -5.64 -9.38
C CYS A 294 2.94 -6.24 -9.48
N GLY A 295 3.73 -6.19 -8.39
CA GLY A 295 5.05 -6.85 -8.35
C GLY A 295 6.20 -6.06 -8.99
N THR A 296 6.02 -4.78 -9.33
CA THR A 296 7.07 -3.96 -9.94
C THR A 296 8.27 -3.72 -9.03
N THR A 297 8.07 -3.61 -7.72
CA THR A 297 9.17 -3.49 -6.75
C THR A 297 10.07 -4.73 -6.77
N LEU A 298 9.48 -5.94 -6.80
CA LEU A 298 10.22 -7.20 -6.96
C LEU A 298 11.08 -7.16 -8.24
N VAL A 299 10.49 -6.77 -9.37
CA VAL A 299 11.23 -6.65 -10.64
C VAL A 299 12.40 -5.67 -10.51
N THR A 300 12.21 -4.49 -9.91
CA THR A 300 13.32 -3.54 -9.72
C THR A 300 14.40 -4.03 -8.77
N ARG A 301 14.06 -4.87 -7.78
CA ARG A 301 15.06 -5.52 -6.91
C ARG A 301 15.85 -6.58 -7.64
N LEU A 302 15.19 -7.36 -8.50
CA LEU A 302 15.88 -8.31 -9.37
C LEU A 302 16.82 -7.60 -10.34
N VAL A 303 16.36 -6.50 -10.98
CA VAL A 303 17.22 -5.67 -11.84
C VAL A 303 18.46 -5.21 -11.08
N GLU A 304 18.31 -4.62 -9.89
CA GLU A 304 19.47 -4.16 -9.09
C GLU A 304 20.42 -5.27 -8.65
N ALA A 305 19.89 -6.47 -8.42
CA ALA A 305 20.71 -7.64 -8.15
C ALA A 305 21.58 -8.02 -9.36
N THR A 306 21.10 -7.76 -10.59
CA THR A 306 21.80 -8.17 -11.80
C THR A 306 23.12 -7.43 -12.06
N SER A 307 24.01 -8.08 -12.80
CA SER A 307 25.21 -7.45 -13.38
C SER A 307 24.93 -6.58 -14.62
N VAL A 308 23.72 -6.68 -15.18
CA VAL A 308 23.39 -6.16 -16.52
C VAL A 308 22.79 -4.75 -16.48
N ALA A 309 21.96 -4.48 -15.48
CA ALA A 309 21.16 -3.26 -15.42
C ALA A 309 21.02 -2.74 -13.98
N GLN A 310 20.70 -1.46 -13.86
CA GLN A 310 20.31 -0.80 -12.62
C GLN A 310 18.87 -0.30 -12.72
N ALA A 311 18.20 -0.07 -11.60
CA ALA A 311 16.83 0.40 -11.50
C ALA A 311 16.67 1.58 -10.53
N MET A 312 15.93 2.59 -10.99
CA MET A 312 15.50 3.73 -10.17
C MET A 312 14.00 3.61 -9.92
N SER A 313 13.61 3.40 -8.66
CA SER A 313 12.20 3.22 -8.29
C SER A 313 11.51 4.55 -7.96
N GLU A 314 10.54 4.91 -8.79
CA GLU A 314 9.56 5.98 -8.61
C GLU A 314 10.18 7.39 -8.43
N PRO A 315 11.03 7.87 -9.36
CA PRO A 315 11.55 9.24 -9.30
C PRO A 315 10.42 10.28 -9.38
N GLU A 316 10.27 11.08 -8.32
CA GLU A 316 9.10 11.94 -8.12
C GLU A 316 8.99 13.09 -9.14
N VAL A 317 10.11 13.50 -9.73
CA VAL A 317 10.16 14.59 -10.71
C VAL A 317 9.18 14.39 -11.87
N PHE A 318 8.94 13.15 -12.30
CA PHE A 318 7.93 12.86 -13.33
C PHE A 318 6.50 13.14 -12.84
N SER A 319 6.18 12.83 -11.58
CA SER A 319 4.87 13.14 -10.99
C SER A 319 4.67 14.64 -10.82
N VAL A 320 5.74 15.37 -10.50
CA VAL A 320 5.71 16.83 -10.43
C VAL A 320 5.42 17.46 -11.79
N ILE A 321 6.09 16.99 -12.86
CA ILE A 321 5.84 17.44 -14.24
C ILE A 321 4.43 17.02 -14.72
N SER A 322 4.05 15.76 -14.51
CA SER A 322 2.76 15.20 -14.91
C SER A 322 1.59 15.98 -14.28
N MET A 323 1.67 16.27 -12.97
CA MET A 323 0.62 16.98 -12.27
C MET A 323 0.55 18.46 -12.64
N ALA A 324 1.68 19.11 -12.95
CA ALA A 324 1.68 20.47 -13.48
C ALA A 324 0.96 20.55 -14.84
N LEU A 325 1.29 19.65 -15.78
CA LEU A 325 0.62 19.56 -17.07
C LEU A 325 -0.87 19.22 -16.95
N TYR A 326 -1.22 18.32 -16.05
CA TYR A 326 -2.60 17.94 -15.78
C TYR A 326 -3.43 19.15 -15.30
N ARG A 327 -2.89 19.96 -14.38
CA ARG A 327 -3.55 21.19 -13.90
C ARG A 327 -3.71 22.22 -15.03
N LEU A 328 -2.68 22.42 -15.85
CA LEU A 328 -2.75 23.33 -17.01
C LEU A 328 -3.85 22.92 -18.00
N LYS A 329 -3.95 21.62 -18.31
CA LYS A 329 -5.00 21.08 -19.18
C LYS A 329 -6.39 21.29 -18.58
N GLN A 330 -6.57 21.06 -17.29
CA GLN A 330 -7.84 21.30 -16.62
C GLN A 330 -8.27 22.76 -16.63
N SER A 331 -7.36 23.70 -16.35
CA SER A 331 -7.66 25.14 -16.38
C SER A 331 -8.11 25.57 -17.77
N SER A 332 -7.42 25.11 -18.82
CA SER A 332 -7.79 25.40 -20.22
C SER A 332 -9.19 24.87 -20.58
N GLN A 333 -9.57 23.68 -20.09
CA GLN A 333 -10.87 23.08 -20.39
C GLN A 333 -12.04 23.78 -19.69
N HIS A 334 -11.82 24.37 -18.52
CA HIS A 334 -12.88 25.04 -17.74
C HIS A 334 -13.08 26.52 -18.12
N GLY A 335 -12.43 27.01 -19.19
CA GLY A 335 -12.55 28.41 -19.63
C GLY A 335 -12.08 29.42 -18.58
N GLN A 336 -11.39 28.97 -17.54
CA GLN A 336 -10.70 29.84 -16.60
C GLN A 336 -9.41 30.28 -17.29
N THR A 337 -9.20 31.59 -17.41
CA THR A 337 -7.86 32.12 -17.64
C THR A 337 -6.98 31.50 -16.56
N THR A 338 -5.95 30.75 -16.98
CA THR A 338 -4.81 30.53 -16.09
C THR A 338 -4.43 31.91 -15.53
N PRO A 339 -4.00 32.03 -14.27
CA PRO A 339 -3.26 33.21 -13.89
C PRO A 339 -2.13 33.32 -14.92
N HIS A 340 -2.26 34.27 -15.85
CA HIS A 340 -1.45 34.36 -17.07
C HIS A 340 0.03 34.69 -16.77
N HIS A 341 0.39 34.73 -15.47
CA HIS A 341 1.71 35.01 -14.95
C HIS A 341 2.54 33.77 -14.56
N ASP A 342 1.95 32.56 -14.41
CA ASP A 342 2.62 31.47 -13.68
C ASP A 342 2.78 30.13 -14.43
N CYS A 343 2.61 30.08 -15.77
CA CYS A 343 2.98 28.88 -16.53
C CYS A 343 4.47 28.94 -16.88
N PRO A 344 5.33 28.11 -16.28
CA PRO A 344 6.76 28.14 -16.59
C PRO A 344 6.97 27.88 -18.08
N VAL A 345 7.86 28.64 -18.72
CA VAL A 345 8.12 28.54 -20.17
C VAL A 345 8.40 27.10 -20.61
N VAL A 346 9.02 26.30 -19.74
CA VAL A 346 9.31 24.88 -19.96
C VAL A 346 8.09 23.96 -20.09
N LEU A 347 6.89 24.41 -19.70
CA LEU A 347 5.61 23.69 -19.87
C LEU A 347 4.66 24.37 -20.85
N SER A 348 5.10 25.44 -21.51
CA SER A 348 4.26 26.24 -22.42
C SER A 348 3.80 25.47 -23.67
N ASN A 349 4.56 24.47 -24.10
CA ASN A 349 4.22 23.62 -25.23
C ASN A 349 4.87 22.22 -25.10
N GLU A 350 4.54 21.33 -26.03
CA GLU A 350 5.05 19.95 -25.99
C GLU A 350 6.56 19.87 -26.24
N GLU A 351 7.13 20.72 -27.10
CA GLU A 351 8.57 20.70 -27.41
C GLU A 351 9.41 21.12 -26.21
N SER A 352 9.01 22.20 -25.51
CA SER A 352 9.69 22.64 -24.30
C SER A 352 9.54 21.62 -23.16
N THR A 353 8.39 20.95 -23.07
CA THR A 353 8.17 19.85 -22.12
C THR A 353 9.06 18.65 -22.43
N ILE A 354 9.20 18.28 -23.72
CA ILE A 354 10.10 17.22 -24.17
C ILE A 354 11.55 17.58 -23.85
N ALA A 355 11.96 18.83 -24.05
CA ALA A 355 13.30 19.31 -23.69
C ALA A 355 13.55 19.22 -22.18
N LEU A 356 12.55 19.59 -21.35
CA LEU A 356 12.63 19.44 -19.90
C LEU A 356 12.82 17.96 -19.50
N LEU A 357 12.01 17.06 -20.05
CA LEU A 357 12.12 15.62 -19.79
C LEU A 357 13.50 15.09 -20.17
N LYS A 358 14.02 15.45 -21.36
CA LYS A 358 15.37 15.08 -21.82
C LYS A 358 16.45 15.57 -20.86
N ASN A 359 16.40 16.83 -20.45
CA ASN A 359 17.37 17.39 -19.52
C ASN A 359 17.32 16.66 -18.18
N VAL A 360 16.13 16.46 -17.61
CA VAL A 360 15.94 15.74 -16.33
C VAL A 360 16.50 14.32 -16.39
N VAL A 361 16.17 13.56 -17.42
CA VAL A 361 16.68 12.18 -17.59
C VAL A 361 18.18 12.17 -17.84
N THR A 362 18.73 13.11 -18.61
CA THR A 362 20.18 13.21 -18.84
C THR A 362 20.94 13.42 -17.53
N LEU A 363 20.45 14.30 -16.64
CA LEU A 363 21.09 14.50 -15.33
C LEU A 363 20.95 13.27 -14.43
N MET A 364 19.79 12.58 -14.45
CA MET A 364 19.61 11.33 -13.71
C MET A 364 20.51 10.21 -14.24
N ASN A 365 20.59 10.01 -15.56
CA ASN A 365 21.49 9.07 -16.20
C ASN A 365 22.94 9.34 -15.79
N TYR A 366 23.34 10.62 -15.80
CA TYR A 366 24.70 11.00 -15.42
C TYR A 366 24.99 10.62 -13.97
N ASN A 367 24.09 10.97 -13.05
CA ASN A 367 24.21 10.61 -11.65
C ASN A 367 24.32 9.09 -11.46
N LEU A 368 23.42 8.31 -12.08
CA LEU A 368 23.36 6.86 -11.91
C LEU A 368 24.55 6.13 -12.52
N VAL A 369 24.97 6.45 -13.74
CA VAL A 369 26.12 5.77 -14.37
C VAL A 369 27.43 6.12 -13.68
N THR A 370 27.62 7.37 -13.28
CA THR A 370 28.89 7.79 -12.65
C THR A 370 29.02 7.39 -11.19
N SER A 371 27.90 7.06 -10.52
CA SER A 371 27.91 6.52 -9.15
C SER A 371 27.82 4.99 -9.09
N ASP A 372 27.52 4.31 -10.20
CA ASP A 372 27.39 2.85 -10.21
C ASP A 372 28.77 2.15 -10.21
N PRO A 373 29.13 1.42 -9.13
CA PRO A 373 30.44 0.76 -9.04
C PRO A 373 30.58 -0.40 -10.03
N ARG A 374 29.46 -0.88 -10.61
CA ARG A 374 29.45 -1.97 -11.60
C ARG A 374 29.49 -1.45 -13.04
N HIS A 375 29.48 -0.13 -13.25
CA HIS A 375 29.51 0.51 -14.57
C HIS A 375 28.42 -0.03 -15.53
N ARG A 376 27.18 -0.15 -15.04
CA ARG A 376 26.04 -0.65 -15.81
C ARG A 376 25.39 0.47 -16.63
N ASP A 377 25.31 0.24 -17.94
CA ASP A 377 24.79 1.22 -18.91
C ASP A 377 23.28 1.14 -19.15
N VAL A 378 22.61 0.14 -18.58
CA VAL A 378 21.15 -0.04 -18.72
C VAL A 378 20.46 0.47 -17.46
N ILE A 379 19.54 1.41 -17.62
CA ILE A 379 18.80 2.01 -16.50
C ILE A 379 17.30 1.76 -16.65
N VAL A 380 16.73 1.11 -15.65
CA VAL A 380 15.31 0.74 -15.57
C VAL A 380 14.59 1.68 -14.62
N TYR A 381 13.83 2.62 -15.17
CA TYR A 381 12.99 3.54 -14.42
C TYR A 381 11.63 2.91 -14.15
N LYS A 382 11.33 2.60 -12.87
CA LYS A 382 9.97 2.26 -12.46
C LYS A 382 9.22 3.56 -12.19
N ILE A 383 8.23 3.86 -13.01
CA ILE A 383 7.52 5.13 -12.96
C ILE A 383 6.20 4.96 -12.18
N LYS A 384 5.82 5.96 -11.36
CA LYS A 384 4.51 5.95 -10.67
C LYS A 384 3.33 5.83 -11.66
N PRO A 385 2.20 5.20 -11.26
CA PRO A 385 1.09 4.90 -12.17
C PRO A 385 0.53 6.10 -12.95
N ASP A 386 0.34 7.24 -12.28
CA ASP A 386 -0.23 8.47 -12.83
C ASP A 386 0.63 9.11 -13.93
N ASN A 387 1.93 8.82 -13.96
CA ASN A 387 2.83 9.34 -14.98
C ASN A 387 2.70 8.61 -16.33
N ILE A 388 1.84 7.61 -16.45
CA ILE A 388 1.43 7.10 -17.76
C ILE A 388 0.80 8.21 -18.63
N LEU A 389 0.27 9.28 -18.01
CA LEU A 389 -0.16 10.49 -18.69
C LEU A 389 0.96 11.19 -19.47
N LEU A 390 2.23 10.97 -19.10
CA LEU A 390 3.41 11.44 -19.84
C LEU A 390 3.86 10.48 -20.94
N GLY A 391 3.28 9.28 -21.07
CA GLY A 391 3.82 8.20 -21.89
C GLY A 391 4.10 8.58 -23.35
N ASP A 392 3.21 9.36 -23.97
CA ASP A 392 3.38 9.86 -25.33
C ASP A 392 4.55 10.86 -25.47
N LEU A 393 4.67 11.79 -24.52
CA LEU A 393 5.78 12.75 -24.46
C LEU A 393 7.10 12.04 -24.17
N MET A 394 7.10 11.04 -23.29
CA MET A 394 8.27 10.23 -22.98
C MET A 394 8.74 9.42 -24.19
N ALA A 395 7.83 8.81 -24.96
CA ALA A 395 8.19 8.08 -26.17
C ALA A 395 8.81 9.00 -27.25
N ARG A 396 8.33 10.25 -27.36
CA ARG A 396 8.94 11.26 -28.24
C ARG A 396 10.27 11.79 -27.71
N ALA A 397 10.41 11.92 -26.40
CA ALA A 397 11.65 12.34 -25.77
C ALA A 397 12.77 11.28 -25.88
N PHE A 398 12.41 10.00 -25.76
CA PHE A 398 13.33 8.86 -25.72
C PHE A 398 12.89 7.76 -26.71
N PRO A 399 13.00 7.99 -28.03
CA PRO A 399 12.50 7.05 -29.04
C PRO A 399 13.24 5.71 -29.09
N SER A 400 14.46 5.65 -28.54
CA SER A 400 15.26 4.43 -28.40
C SER A 400 14.99 3.66 -27.10
N ALA A 401 14.29 4.26 -26.14
CA ALA A 401 14.01 3.63 -24.86
C ALA A 401 13.02 2.49 -25.04
N LYS A 402 13.23 1.41 -24.28
CA LYS A 402 12.24 0.33 -24.21
C LYS A 402 11.21 0.66 -23.14
N THR A 403 9.99 0.16 -23.31
CA THR A 403 8.96 0.32 -22.27
C THR A 403 8.32 -1.01 -21.91
N VAL A 404 7.89 -1.11 -20.66
CA VAL A 404 7.25 -2.28 -20.07
C VAL A 404 5.96 -1.83 -19.40
N PHE A 405 4.88 -2.59 -19.56
CA PHE A 405 3.67 -2.39 -18.79
C PHE A 405 3.43 -3.56 -17.83
N MET A 406 3.31 -3.28 -16.55
CA MET A 406 3.03 -4.29 -15.53
C MET A 406 1.70 -4.00 -14.84
N TYR A 407 0.82 -4.98 -14.77
CA TYR A 407 -0.48 -4.79 -14.16
C TYR A 407 -1.00 -6.04 -13.45
N ARG A 408 -2.07 -5.86 -12.70
CA ARG A 408 -2.76 -6.89 -11.93
C ARG A 408 -4.26 -6.60 -11.98
N ASP A 409 -5.07 -7.62 -11.72
CA ASP A 409 -6.51 -7.47 -11.48
C ASP A 409 -6.82 -6.25 -10.59
N GLY A 410 -7.78 -5.43 -11.03
CA GLY A 410 -8.15 -4.19 -10.35
C GLY A 410 -8.71 -4.39 -8.94
N LEU A 411 -9.49 -5.45 -8.71
CA LEU A 411 -10.00 -5.78 -7.37
C LEU A 411 -8.88 -6.26 -6.47
N GLU A 412 -7.97 -7.08 -6.97
CA GLU A 412 -6.82 -7.55 -6.18
C GLU A 412 -5.87 -6.41 -5.80
N ILE A 413 -5.65 -5.44 -6.69
CA ILE A 413 -4.91 -4.22 -6.37
C ILE A 413 -5.61 -3.42 -5.28
N SER A 414 -6.92 -3.22 -5.45
CA SER A 414 -7.74 -2.45 -4.50
C SER A 414 -7.74 -3.10 -3.12
N GLU A 415 -7.84 -4.43 -3.07
CA GLU A 415 -7.73 -5.21 -1.85
C GLU A 415 -6.33 -5.09 -1.23
N SER A 416 -5.28 -5.17 -2.04
CA SER A 416 -3.89 -4.97 -1.56
C SER A 416 -3.72 -3.59 -0.92
N PHE A 417 -4.25 -2.53 -1.53
CA PHE A 417 -4.24 -1.19 -0.97
C PHE A 417 -5.02 -1.11 0.35
N ALA A 418 -6.24 -1.64 0.39
CA ALA A 418 -7.07 -1.64 1.60
C ALA A 418 -6.36 -2.36 2.76
N ARG A 419 -5.74 -3.51 2.47
CA ARG A 419 -4.98 -4.29 3.45
C ARG A 419 -3.78 -3.53 4.02
N VAL A 420 -3.02 -2.83 3.18
CA VAL A 420 -1.89 -2.01 3.65
C VAL A 420 -2.39 -0.82 4.48
N LEU A 421 -3.32 -0.03 3.94
CA LEU A 421 -3.87 1.16 4.58
C LEU A 421 -4.49 0.84 5.95
N LEU A 422 -5.21 -0.27 6.04
CA LEU A 422 -5.93 -0.70 7.24
C LEU A 422 -5.11 -1.69 8.09
N ARG A 423 -3.80 -1.79 7.85
CA ARG A 423 -2.84 -2.61 8.60
C ARG A 423 -3.29 -4.06 8.81
N GLN A 424 -3.86 -4.65 7.76
CA GLN A 424 -4.38 -6.02 7.72
C GLN A 424 -5.44 -6.30 8.81
N ARG A 425 -6.22 -5.28 9.22
CA ARG A 425 -7.31 -5.42 10.18
C ARG A 425 -8.65 -5.41 9.45
N TYR A 426 -9.20 -6.59 9.21
CA TYR A 426 -10.48 -6.75 8.50
C TYR A 426 -11.64 -5.99 9.17
N VAL A 427 -11.65 -5.86 10.50
CA VAL A 427 -12.65 -5.04 11.21
C VAL A 427 -12.62 -3.57 10.77
N LEU A 428 -11.42 -3.00 10.56
CA LEU A 428 -11.30 -1.63 10.07
C LEU A 428 -11.80 -1.52 8.63
N TYR A 429 -11.60 -2.57 7.82
CA TYR A 429 -12.17 -2.65 6.48
C TYR A 429 -13.69 -2.66 6.50
N LEU A 430 -14.32 -3.45 7.36
CA LEU A 430 -15.79 -3.46 7.49
C LEU A 430 -16.35 -2.09 7.89
N VAL A 431 -15.67 -1.37 8.78
CA VAL A 431 -16.06 0.00 9.17
C VAL A 431 -15.90 0.95 7.99
N PHE A 432 -14.72 0.96 7.35
CA PHE A 432 -14.45 1.76 6.16
C PHE A 432 -15.48 1.50 5.05
N TRP A 433 -15.71 0.25 4.73
CA TRP A 433 -16.69 -0.21 3.74
C TRP A 433 -18.10 0.30 4.05
N LEU A 434 -18.55 0.16 5.31
CA LEU A 434 -19.86 0.65 5.72
C LEU A 434 -19.96 2.17 5.56
N MET A 435 -18.91 2.91 5.94
CA MET A 435 -18.88 4.35 5.76
C MET A 435 -18.93 4.74 4.29
N VAL A 436 -18.23 4.03 3.39
CA VAL A 436 -18.27 4.30 1.94
C VAL A 436 -19.70 4.14 1.43
N ARG A 437 -20.38 3.05 1.81
CA ARG A 437 -21.77 2.78 1.40
C ARG A 437 -22.77 3.81 1.91
N LEU A 438 -22.51 4.38 3.08
CA LEU A 438 -23.32 5.46 3.66
C LEU A 438 -22.96 6.85 3.11
N GLY A 439 -21.95 6.95 2.23
CA GLY A 439 -21.49 8.23 1.67
C GLY A 439 -20.74 9.11 2.68
N LEU A 440 -20.32 8.56 3.82
CA LEU A 440 -19.74 9.31 4.95
C LEU A 440 -18.22 9.49 4.85
N VAL A 441 -17.56 8.90 3.84
CA VAL A 441 -16.09 8.84 3.73
C VAL A 441 -15.46 10.05 3.05
N LYS A 442 -16.27 10.95 2.45
CA LYS A 442 -15.75 12.18 1.77
C LYS A 442 -14.88 13.07 2.66
N LEU A 443 -14.84 12.84 3.98
CA LEU A 443 -14.19 13.69 4.98
C LEU A 443 -12.86 13.17 5.57
N ILE A 444 -12.43 11.93 5.31
CA ILE A 444 -11.42 11.29 6.17
C ILE A 444 -9.98 11.40 5.61
N PHE A 445 -9.80 11.46 4.28
CA PHE A 445 -8.48 11.66 3.65
C PHE A 445 -8.59 12.54 2.41
N PRO A 446 -8.06 13.78 2.39
CA PRO A 446 -7.95 14.52 1.14
C PRO A 446 -6.94 13.79 0.23
N PHE A 447 -7.43 13.21 -0.86
CA PHE A 447 -6.56 12.54 -1.82
C PHE A 447 -5.76 13.58 -2.63
N PRO A 448 -4.43 13.44 -2.72
CA PRO A 448 -3.61 14.28 -3.58
C PRO A 448 -4.03 14.14 -5.04
N ASP A 449 -3.80 15.20 -5.84
CA ASP A 449 -4.26 15.31 -7.23
C ASP A 449 -3.86 14.10 -8.09
N PHE A 450 -2.67 13.54 -7.88
CA PHE A 450 -2.19 12.38 -8.65
C PHE A 450 -3.03 11.11 -8.44
N LEU A 451 -3.74 10.99 -7.32
CA LEU A 451 -4.70 9.90 -7.11
C LEU A 451 -6.09 10.23 -7.68
N ARG A 452 -6.42 11.52 -7.80
CA ARG A 452 -7.72 11.98 -8.31
C ARG A 452 -7.76 12.22 -9.81
N CYS A 453 -6.59 12.32 -10.46
CA CYS A 453 -6.46 12.83 -11.82
C CYS A 453 -7.30 12.10 -12.88
N PHE A 454 -7.57 10.80 -12.67
CA PHE A 454 -8.45 10.01 -13.54
C PHE A 454 -9.92 10.06 -13.14
N GLY A 455 -10.27 10.35 -11.89
CA GLY A 455 -11.64 10.32 -11.38
C GLY A 455 -12.39 11.64 -11.41
N ASP A 456 -11.68 12.77 -11.59
CA ASP A 456 -12.29 14.10 -11.59
C ASP A 456 -13.01 14.44 -12.91
N ASP A 457 -12.84 13.63 -13.97
CA ASP A 457 -13.52 13.76 -15.26
C ASP A 457 -15.06 13.75 -15.11
N LEU A 458 -15.75 14.62 -15.88
CA LEU A 458 -17.20 14.74 -15.92
C LEU A 458 -17.91 13.45 -16.35
N LYS A 459 -17.25 12.56 -17.10
CA LYS A 459 -17.82 11.25 -17.49
C LYS A 459 -18.20 10.38 -16.30
N PHE A 460 -17.59 10.60 -15.14
CA PHE A 460 -17.91 9.89 -13.90
C PHE A 460 -18.97 10.58 -13.04
N SER A 461 -19.56 11.69 -13.49
CA SER A 461 -20.55 12.46 -12.74
C SER A 461 -21.76 11.63 -12.28
N ALA A 462 -22.17 10.63 -13.05
CA ALA A 462 -23.28 9.73 -12.75
C ALA A 462 -22.92 8.50 -11.91
N VAL A 463 -21.62 8.27 -11.62
CA VAL A 463 -21.18 7.09 -10.86
C VAL A 463 -21.63 7.19 -9.41
N ARG A 464 -22.23 6.11 -8.90
CA ARG A 464 -22.65 6.01 -7.49
C ARG A 464 -21.47 6.29 -6.57
N LEU A 465 -21.72 7.00 -5.46
CA LEU A 465 -20.72 7.27 -4.42
C LEU A 465 -19.47 8.02 -4.93
N ARG A 466 -19.50 8.72 -6.08
CA ARG A 466 -18.38 9.51 -6.61
C ARG A 466 -17.65 10.34 -5.53
N GLY A 467 -16.32 10.35 -5.62
CA GLY A 467 -15.43 11.16 -4.78
C GLY A 467 -15.04 10.51 -3.45
N ASN A 468 -15.33 9.22 -3.25
CA ASN A 468 -14.80 8.45 -2.12
C ASN A 468 -13.47 7.76 -2.46
N ASP A 469 -12.80 7.22 -1.45
CA ASP A 469 -11.48 6.59 -1.58
C ASP A 469 -11.47 5.40 -2.55
N LEU A 470 -12.47 4.51 -2.49
CA LEU A 470 -12.60 3.39 -3.43
C LEU A 470 -12.85 3.88 -4.86
N PHE A 471 -13.64 4.94 -5.02
CA PHE A 471 -13.86 5.56 -6.33
C PHE A 471 -12.55 6.00 -6.96
N TYR A 472 -11.69 6.71 -6.22
CA TYR A 472 -10.42 7.19 -6.73
C TYR A 472 -9.41 6.07 -6.99
N ILE A 473 -9.42 5.01 -6.19
CA ILE A 473 -8.62 3.80 -6.46
C ILE A 473 -9.06 3.14 -7.76
N PHE A 474 -10.37 2.96 -7.97
CA PHE A 474 -10.92 2.30 -9.15
C PHE A 474 -10.70 3.12 -10.42
N THR A 475 -10.99 4.42 -10.37
CA THR A 475 -10.77 5.32 -11.52
C THR A 475 -9.30 5.45 -11.88
N ARG A 476 -8.38 5.44 -10.90
CA ARG A 476 -6.94 5.39 -11.16
C ARG A 476 -6.55 4.11 -11.90
N TRP A 477 -7.00 2.95 -11.45
CA TRP A 477 -6.68 1.69 -12.14
C TRP A 477 -7.23 1.70 -13.56
N VAL A 478 -8.51 2.03 -13.74
CA VAL A 478 -9.16 2.03 -15.07
C VAL A 478 -8.51 3.05 -15.99
N GLY A 479 -8.21 4.25 -15.48
CA GLY A 479 -7.56 5.31 -16.24
C GLY A 479 -6.16 4.92 -16.71
N VAL A 480 -5.36 4.29 -15.84
CA VAL A 480 -4.04 3.78 -16.23
C VAL A 480 -4.15 2.67 -17.26
N MET A 481 -5.08 1.72 -17.09
CA MET A 481 -5.31 0.66 -18.08
C MET A 481 -5.77 1.21 -19.42
N GLN A 482 -6.65 2.23 -19.42
CA GLN A 482 -7.09 2.91 -20.63
C GLN A 482 -5.93 3.61 -21.33
N CYS A 483 -5.12 4.39 -20.60
CA CYS A 483 -3.95 5.03 -21.18
C CYS A 483 -2.96 4.02 -21.76
N ALA A 484 -2.74 2.88 -21.10
CA ALA A 484 -1.91 1.80 -21.64
C ALA A 484 -2.50 1.25 -22.95
N ALA A 485 -3.79 0.96 -23.00
CA ALA A 485 -4.46 0.49 -24.21
C ALA A 485 -4.33 1.50 -25.36
N ASP A 486 -4.51 2.80 -25.07
CA ASP A 486 -4.40 3.87 -26.06
C ASP A 486 -2.97 4.00 -26.61
N LEU A 487 -1.95 3.96 -25.74
CA LEU A 487 -0.56 4.00 -26.14
C LEU A 487 -0.19 2.78 -27.01
N GLN A 488 -0.68 1.59 -26.65
CA GLN A 488 -0.47 0.38 -27.44
C GLN A 488 -1.19 0.44 -28.80
N LYS A 489 -2.37 1.05 -28.87
CA LYS A 489 -3.08 1.28 -30.16
C LYS A 489 -2.36 2.27 -31.05
N LYS A 490 -1.78 3.33 -30.49
CA LYS A 490 -1.01 4.34 -31.24
C LYS A 490 0.23 3.75 -31.91
N GLN A 491 0.91 2.80 -31.24
CA GLN A 491 2.09 2.12 -31.78
C GLN A 491 2.02 0.59 -31.50
N PRO A 492 1.23 -0.15 -32.30
CA PRO A 492 0.98 -1.57 -32.08
C PRO A 492 2.26 -2.39 -32.07
N GLY A 493 2.46 -3.18 -31.00
CA GLY A 493 3.63 -4.05 -30.85
C GLY A 493 4.96 -3.33 -30.62
N TYR A 494 4.96 -1.99 -30.55
CA TYR A 494 6.18 -1.20 -30.44
C TYR A 494 6.23 -0.29 -29.21
N PHE A 495 5.08 0.18 -28.70
CA PHE A 495 5.08 0.98 -27.49
C PHE A 495 5.61 0.16 -26.30
N PHE A 496 4.83 -0.82 -25.84
CA PHE A 496 5.26 -1.76 -24.80
C PHE A 496 5.98 -2.95 -25.42
N HIS A 497 7.26 -3.07 -25.11
CA HIS A 497 8.12 -4.18 -25.54
C HIS A 497 7.81 -5.46 -24.75
N ALA A 498 7.31 -5.30 -23.52
CA ALA A 498 6.79 -6.38 -22.69
C ALA A 498 5.56 -5.90 -21.92
N VAL A 499 4.55 -6.77 -21.84
CA VAL A 499 3.36 -6.57 -21.01
C VAL A 499 3.26 -7.77 -20.07
N ILE A 500 3.27 -7.53 -18.76
CA ILE A 500 3.34 -8.59 -17.75
C ILE A 500 2.14 -8.47 -16.82
N TYR A 501 1.42 -9.57 -16.68
CA TYR A 501 0.40 -9.72 -15.65
C TYR A 501 1.02 -10.29 -14.37
N TYR A 502 0.57 -9.81 -13.23
CA TYR A 502 1.13 -10.20 -11.94
C TYR A 502 1.08 -11.71 -11.66
N SER A 503 0.11 -12.46 -12.21
CA SER A 503 0.08 -13.93 -12.04
C SER A 503 1.33 -14.61 -12.57
N ALA A 504 1.94 -14.11 -13.66
CA ALA A 504 3.14 -14.69 -14.23
C ALA A 504 4.28 -14.70 -13.20
N LEU A 505 4.45 -13.58 -12.48
CA LEU A 505 5.42 -13.47 -11.39
C LEU A 505 5.08 -14.38 -10.22
N VAL A 506 3.81 -14.56 -9.89
CA VAL A 506 3.39 -15.48 -8.82
C VAL A 506 3.70 -16.94 -9.20
N ASN A 507 3.44 -17.30 -10.45
CA ASN A 507 3.62 -18.65 -10.98
C ASN A 507 5.10 -19.03 -11.07
N ASN A 508 5.92 -18.18 -11.70
CA ASN A 508 7.36 -18.41 -11.81
C ASN A 508 8.11 -17.07 -11.95
N LYS A 509 8.63 -16.56 -10.82
CA LYS A 509 9.35 -15.28 -10.74
C LYS A 509 10.57 -15.25 -11.66
N GLU A 510 11.39 -16.29 -11.61
CA GLU A 510 12.67 -16.36 -12.33
C GLU A 510 12.45 -16.44 -13.84
N GLU A 511 11.56 -17.32 -14.29
CA GLU A 511 11.25 -17.46 -15.71
C GLU A 511 10.58 -16.21 -16.28
N THR A 512 9.65 -15.60 -15.53
CA THR A 512 9.02 -14.35 -15.95
C THR A 512 10.03 -13.22 -16.08
N PHE A 513 10.98 -13.12 -15.13
CA PHE A 513 12.04 -12.13 -15.19
C PHE A 513 13.01 -12.41 -16.35
N ARG A 514 13.37 -13.67 -16.60
CA ARG A 514 14.17 -14.07 -17.77
C ARG A 514 13.51 -13.66 -19.09
N LEU A 515 12.22 -13.93 -19.25
CA LEU A 515 11.43 -13.54 -20.42
C LEU A 515 11.34 -12.02 -20.58
N LEU A 516 11.22 -11.27 -19.47
CA LEU A 516 11.27 -9.81 -19.48
C LEU A 516 12.61 -9.33 -20.03
N MET A 517 13.74 -9.82 -19.49
CA MET A 517 15.08 -9.44 -19.93
C MET A 517 15.29 -9.76 -21.42
N GLU A 518 14.84 -10.94 -21.87
CA GLU A 518 14.88 -11.35 -23.27
C GLU A 518 14.10 -10.39 -24.19
N LYS A 519 12.86 -10.01 -23.83
CA LYS A 519 12.07 -9.02 -24.58
C LYS A 519 12.72 -7.63 -24.58
N LEU A 520 13.43 -7.29 -23.52
CA LEU A 520 14.25 -6.08 -23.45
C LEU A 520 15.57 -6.20 -24.23
N GLY A 521 15.84 -7.35 -24.87
CA GLY A 521 17.08 -7.59 -25.61
C GLY A 521 18.31 -7.53 -24.70
N LEU A 522 18.14 -7.95 -23.45
CA LEU A 522 19.17 -8.04 -22.42
C LEU A 522 19.45 -9.52 -22.17
N LYS A 523 20.71 -9.93 -22.36
CA LYS A 523 21.13 -11.30 -22.07
C LYS A 523 21.36 -11.42 -20.57
N TRP A 524 20.54 -12.23 -19.91
CA TRP A 524 20.65 -12.47 -18.48
C TRP A 524 20.32 -13.94 -18.15
N SER A 525 21.02 -14.49 -17.17
CA SER A 525 20.74 -15.78 -16.55
C SER A 525 21.10 -15.70 -15.07
N SER A 526 20.33 -16.36 -14.20
CA SER A 526 20.54 -16.38 -12.74
C SER A 526 21.92 -16.89 -12.32
N TYR A 527 22.51 -17.78 -13.11
CA TYR A 527 23.87 -18.33 -12.92
C TYR A 527 24.89 -17.74 -13.90
N GLY A 528 24.63 -16.54 -14.42
CA GLY A 528 25.50 -15.88 -15.38
C GLY A 528 26.84 -15.46 -14.76
N PRO A 529 27.91 -15.34 -15.55
CA PRO A 529 29.18 -14.82 -15.06
C PRO A 529 29.01 -13.36 -14.58
N GLY A 530 29.52 -13.05 -13.39
CA GLY A 530 29.46 -11.72 -12.79
C GLY A 530 28.17 -11.42 -12.00
N GLU A 531 27.22 -12.36 -11.96
CA GLU A 531 26.00 -12.24 -11.18
C GLU A 531 26.25 -12.47 -9.68
N ASP A 532 25.58 -11.66 -8.86
CA ASP A 532 25.55 -11.84 -7.41
C ASP A 532 24.41 -12.81 -7.08
N THR A 533 24.71 -14.12 -7.15
CA THR A 533 23.71 -15.20 -7.00
C THR A 533 22.96 -15.09 -5.68
N ASP A 534 23.66 -14.70 -4.60
CA ASP A 534 23.07 -14.53 -3.28
C ASP A 534 22.05 -13.39 -3.28
N LYS A 535 22.37 -12.25 -3.91
CA LYS A 535 21.40 -11.15 -4.06
C LYS A 535 20.21 -11.51 -4.94
N ILE A 536 20.42 -12.30 -5.99
CA ILE A 536 19.33 -12.78 -6.84
C ILE A 536 18.40 -13.71 -6.05
N GLU A 537 18.95 -14.71 -5.36
CA GLU A 537 18.17 -15.63 -4.53
C GLU A 537 17.40 -14.87 -3.45
N LYS A 538 18.06 -13.91 -2.79
CA LYS A 538 17.44 -13.02 -1.81
C LYS A 538 16.27 -12.24 -2.40
N ALA A 539 16.47 -11.60 -3.55
CA ALA A 539 15.42 -10.84 -4.23
C ALA A 539 14.23 -11.71 -4.67
N LEU A 540 14.47 -12.97 -5.04
CA LEU A 540 13.41 -13.92 -5.44
C LEU A 540 12.59 -14.45 -4.26
N THR A 541 13.19 -14.49 -3.07
CA THR A 541 12.62 -15.20 -1.91
C THR A 541 12.12 -14.29 -0.80
N GLU A 542 12.71 -13.11 -0.61
CA GLU A 542 12.33 -12.18 0.47
C GLU A 542 11.22 -11.20 0.07
N ASP A 543 10.63 -10.52 1.06
CA ASP A 543 9.72 -9.42 0.81
C ASP A 543 10.47 -8.22 0.21
N SER A 544 10.25 -7.97 -1.08
CA SER A 544 10.83 -6.84 -1.83
C SER A 544 10.55 -5.46 -1.23
N GLN A 545 9.60 -5.34 -0.30
CA GLN A 545 9.22 -4.10 0.37
C GLN A 545 9.54 -4.10 1.87
N ALA A 546 10.32 -5.08 2.35
CA ALA A 546 10.74 -5.17 3.74
C ALA A 546 11.38 -3.86 4.24
N GLY A 547 11.05 -3.47 5.47
CA GLY A 547 11.53 -2.22 6.07
C GLY A 547 10.72 -0.96 5.72
N THR A 548 9.74 -1.06 4.82
CA THR A 548 8.86 0.07 4.46
C THR A 548 7.47 -0.04 5.10
N SER A 549 6.70 1.04 5.06
CA SER A 549 5.29 1.03 5.47
C SER A 549 4.39 0.16 4.59
N MET A 550 4.91 -0.30 3.44
CA MET A 550 4.21 -1.09 2.43
C MET A 550 4.53 -2.60 2.51
N CYS A 551 5.37 -3.02 3.47
CA CYS A 551 5.77 -4.42 3.65
C CYS A 551 4.59 -5.33 4.02
N ALA A 552 4.76 -6.63 3.79
CA ALA A 552 3.82 -7.63 4.30
C ALA A 552 3.81 -7.63 5.84
N LYS A 553 2.65 -7.96 6.44
CA LYS A 553 2.48 -7.85 7.89
C LYS A 553 3.28 -8.93 8.60
N GLY A 554 4.10 -8.50 9.55
CA GLY A 554 4.89 -9.38 10.40
C GLY A 554 6.21 -9.79 9.77
N THR A 555 6.48 -9.40 8.53
CA THR A 555 7.68 -9.78 7.78
C THR A 555 8.84 -8.89 8.18
N LYS A 556 9.87 -9.48 8.77
CA LYS A 556 11.13 -8.77 9.07
C LYS A 556 12.07 -8.84 7.86
N PRO A 557 13.01 -7.88 7.70
CA PRO A 557 14.09 -8.02 6.73
C PRO A 557 14.80 -9.38 6.90
N GLY A 558 14.98 -10.13 5.82
CA GLY A 558 15.56 -11.48 5.86
C GLY A 558 14.54 -12.63 5.90
N GLU A 559 13.24 -12.37 6.07
CA GLU A 559 12.23 -13.43 6.11
C GLU A 559 11.73 -13.79 4.70
N LYS A 560 11.52 -15.11 4.48
CA LYS A 560 10.96 -15.61 3.22
C LYS A 560 9.53 -15.10 3.05
N TRP A 561 9.26 -14.54 1.88
CA TRP A 561 7.93 -14.11 1.47
C TRP A 561 7.03 -15.33 1.25
N VAL A 562 5.83 -15.28 1.83
CA VAL A 562 4.80 -16.29 1.67
C VAL A 562 3.55 -15.61 1.09
N PRO A 563 2.87 -16.22 0.10
CA PRO A 563 1.60 -15.70 -0.40
C PRO A 563 0.59 -15.49 0.73
N ASP A 564 -0.16 -14.38 0.69
CA ASP A 564 -1.27 -14.15 1.60
C ASP A 564 -2.41 -15.13 1.27
N VAL A 565 -2.65 -16.09 2.16
CA VAL A 565 -3.73 -17.09 2.06
C VAL A 565 -4.99 -16.69 2.83
N SER A 566 -5.06 -15.46 3.34
CA SER A 566 -6.25 -15.00 4.06
C SER A 566 -7.47 -14.85 3.14
N SER A 567 -8.66 -14.93 3.73
CA SER A 567 -9.91 -14.73 3.01
C SER A 567 -9.95 -13.37 2.31
N ARG A 568 -10.46 -13.34 1.07
CA ARG A 568 -10.67 -12.10 0.31
C ARG A 568 -11.52 -11.10 1.09
N TRP A 569 -11.14 -9.83 1.06
CA TRP A 569 -11.89 -8.74 1.69
C TRP A 569 -12.94 -8.17 0.74
N MET A 570 -12.60 -8.08 -0.55
CA MET A 570 -13.49 -7.55 -1.58
C MET A 570 -14.30 -8.69 -2.21
N GLY A 571 -15.58 -8.42 -2.47
CA GLY A 571 -16.52 -9.38 -3.02
C GLY A 571 -17.41 -8.78 -4.11
N GLN A 572 -18.62 -9.33 -4.24
CA GLN A 572 -19.52 -8.99 -5.33
C GLN A 572 -19.89 -7.51 -5.38
N TRP A 573 -20.06 -6.85 -4.23
CA TRP A 573 -20.44 -5.43 -4.21
C TRP A 573 -19.34 -4.53 -4.79
N GLU A 574 -18.08 -4.77 -4.42
CA GLU A 574 -16.93 -4.06 -4.98
C GLU A 574 -16.78 -4.35 -6.47
N GLN A 575 -16.98 -5.60 -6.88
CA GLN A 575 -16.94 -5.99 -8.29
C GLN A 575 -17.99 -5.27 -9.13
N GLU A 576 -19.23 -5.19 -8.65
CA GLU A 576 -20.30 -4.43 -9.32
C GLU A 576 -19.99 -2.93 -9.37
N TYR A 577 -19.41 -2.39 -8.29
CA TYR A 577 -19.05 -0.98 -8.23
C TYR A 577 -17.90 -0.64 -9.19
N PHE A 578 -16.88 -1.49 -9.22
CA PHE A 578 -15.76 -1.36 -10.16
C PHE A 578 -16.27 -1.47 -11.60
N GLY A 579 -17.13 -2.45 -11.90
CA GLY A 579 -17.76 -2.59 -13.21
C GLY A 579 -18.57 -1.36 -13.63
N GLU A 580 -19.21 -0.67 -12.69
CA GLU A 580 -19.85 0.63 -12.97
C GLU A 580 -18.84 1.71 -13.35
N VAL A 581 -17.72 1.80 -12.63
CA VAL A 581 -16.63 2.72 -12.98
C VAL A 581 -16.08 2.41 -14.37
N CYS A 582 -15.81 1.14 -14.68
CA CYS A 582 -15.37 0.70 -16.01
C CYS A 582 -16.34 1.16 -17.11
N ARG A 583 -17.64 0.88 -16.96
CA ARG A 583 -18.67 1.28 -17.95
C ARG A 583 -18.70 2.80 -18.22
N HIS A 584 -18.51 3.62 -17.18
CA HIS A 584 -18.48 5.08 -17.35
C HIS A 584 -17.16 5.60 -17.94
N ASN A 585 -16.05 4.88 -17.75
CA ASN A 585 -14.79 5.24 -18.39
C ASN A 585 -14.84 5.03 -19.91
N GLY A 586 -15.55 4.00 -20.34
CA GLY A 586 -15.68 3.55 -21.72
C GLY A 586 -15.72 2.01 -21.78
N ASN A 587 -16.18 1.44 -22.89
CA ASN A 587 -16.34 -0.01 -23.03
C ASN A 587 -15.03 -0.77 -23.33
N GLU A 588 -13.90 -0.08 -23.45
CA GLU A 588 -12.63 -0.72 -23.84
C GLU A 588 -11.97 -1.50 -22.70
N ILE A 589 -12.17 -1.05 -21.46
CA ILE A 589 -11.73 -1.74 -20.25
C ILE A 589 -13.00 -2.23 -19.52
N PRO A 590 -13.56 -3.39 -19.90
CA PRO A 590 -14.90 -3.81 -19.47
C PRO A 590 -14.97 -4.20 -17.98
N GLY A 591 -13.84 -4.52 -17.36
CA GLY A 591 -13.80 -5.04 -15.99
C GLY A 591 -12.41 -5.04 -15.38
N PRO A 592 -12.31 -5.30 -14.05
CA PRO A 592 -11.06 -5.33 -13.31
C PRO A 592 -10.13 -6.50 -13.70
N ASP A 593 -10.67 -7.55 -14.32
CA ASP A 593 -9.98 -8.75 -14.78
C ASP A 593 -9.49 -8.64 -16.24
N PHE A 594 -9.68 -7.48 -16.86
CA PHE A 594 -9.32 -7.25 -18.26
C PHE A 594 -7.82 -7.50 -18.51
N LEU A 595 -7.53 -8.29 -19.55
CA LEU A 595 -6.17 -8.56 -20.00
C LEU A 595 -5.83 -7.75 -21.27
N LEU A 596 -4.71 -7.03 -21.23
CA LEU A 596 -4.20 -6.34 -22.40
C LEU A 596 -3.68 -7.33 -23.45
N PRO A 597 -3.80 -7.02 -24.75
CA PRO A 597 -3.26 -7.87 -25.81
C PRO A 597 -1.75 -8.07 -25.68
N GLY A 598 -1.28 -9.31 -25.86
CA GLY A 598 0.15 -9.66 -25.82
C GLY A 598 0.73 -9.82 -24.41
N THR A 599 -0.12 -9.92 -23.39
CA THR A 599 0.29 -10.07 -21.99
C THR A 599 0.88 -11.44 -21.69
N ILE A 600 1.98 -11.45 -20.92
CA ILE A 600 2.57 -12.64 -20.28
C ILE A 600 1.79 -12.94 -18.99
N VAL A 601 1.24 -14.15 -18.85
CA VAL A 601 0.35 -14.58 -17.75
C VAL A 601 0.88 -15.77 -16.95
#